data_AF-A0AAE1E6I7-F1
#
_entry.id   AF-A0AAE1E6I7-F1
#
_cell.length_a   1.000
_cell.length_b   1.000
_cell.length_c   1.000
_cell.angle_alpha   90.00
_cell.angle_beta   90.00
_cell.angle_gamma   90.00
#
_symmetry.space_group_name_H-M   'P 1'
#
loop_
_entity.id
_entity.type
_entity.pdbx_description
1 polymer ?
#
loop_
_entity_poly.entity_id
_entity_poly.type
_entity_poly.pdbx_seq_one_letter_code
_entity_poly.pdbx_strand_id
1 'polypeptide(L)'
;MATQAEEAAYKGDQRTLYKITKQVCGKFRSIATAPIKNKEGQLLTSETAQEARWTEHFNEILNRPAPETEPDIQEAEKDLDVATTPPTKEEIIRAIKSLRNNKAPGPDFLNAELFKSDPPLAAEILLPLLTTAWNKKEIPEEWNEGVIIKIPKKECWRMIESDLCKLSSFHTKSLRKIARIFWPRYISNEDLLEQCQQETMETIIIRRRWRWIGHVLRKEQDAIPRVAVQWRPEGHRKRGRPKTTWRRTVEAEAATMGQSWGTLRMLAQDREQWKEFVAALIAYGKKGSK
;
A
#
# COMPACT_ATOMS: atom_id res chain seq x y z
N MET A 1 -0.67 10.31 35.08
CA MET A 1 -0.40 9.24 34.07
C MET A 1 -1.35 8.05 34.22
N ALA A 2 -1.61 7.52 35.42
CA ALA A 2 -2.53 6.38 35.61
C ALA A 2 -3.96 6.67 35.13
N THR A 3 -4.55 7.80 35.53
CA THR A 3 -5.89 8.25 35.09
C THR A 3 -5.98 8.44 33.57
N GLN A 4 -4.93 8.96 32.93
CA GLN A 4 -4.86 9.11 31.47
C GLN A 4 -4.73 7.76 30.74
N ALA A 5 -4.06 6.78 31.35
CA ALA A 5 -4.01 5.43 30.82
C ALA A 5 -5.38 4.74 30.91
N GLU A 6 -6.09 4.88 32.04
CA GLU A 6 -7.44 4.36 32.21
C GLU A 6 -8.42 4.97 31.20
N GLU A 7 -8.37 6.30 31.02
CA GLU A 7 -9.21 7.00 30.04
C GLU A 7 -8.89 6.58 28.60
N ALA A 8 -7.60 6.41 28.26
CA ALA A 8 -7.19 5.89 26.96
C ALA A 8 -7.64 4.44 26.73
N ALA A 9 -7.62 3.61 27.78
CA ALA A 9 -8.14 2.24 27.72
C ALA A 9 -9.65 2.23 27.48
N TYR A 10 -10.41 3.06 28.20
CA TYR A 10 -11.85 3.22 28.05
C TYR A 10 -12.24 3.70 26.64
N LYS A 11 -11.48 4.65 26.08
CA LYS A 11 -11.67 5.18 24.72
C LYS A 11 -11.15 4.24 23.61
N GLY A 12 -10.54 3.11 23.96
CA GLY A 12 -9.92 2.21 22.98
C GLY A 12 -8.68 2.78 22.31
N ASP A 13 -8.11 3.88 22.81
CA ASP A 13 -6.87 4.48 22.35
C ASP A 13 -5.65 3.71 22.87
N GLN A 14 -5.45 2.55 22.26
CA GLN A 14 -4.35 1.65 22.57
C GLN A 14 -2.97 2.27 22.31
N ARG A 15 -2.88 3.30 21.44
CA ARG A 15 -1.59 3.97 21.16
C ARG A 15 -1.18 4.81 22.36
N THR A 16 -2.10 5.60 22.90
CA THR A 16 -1.85 6.44 24.08
C THR A 16 -1.66 5.58 25.33
N LEU A 17 -2.49 4.56 25.54
CA LEU A 17 -2.34 3.60 26.65
C LEU A 17 -0.95 2.95 26.64
N TYR A 18 -0.55 2.35 25.51
CA TYR A 18 0.74 1.66 25.41
C TYR A 18 1.95 2.60 25.54
N LYS A 19 1.82 3.85 25.05
CA LYS A 19 2.85 4.89 25.23
C LYS A 19 3.04 5.21 26.72
N ILE A 20 1.94 5.45 27.45
CA ILE A 20 1.97 5.71 28.90
C ILE A 20 2.54 4.51 29.66
N THR A 21 2.10 3.28 29.36
CA THR A 21 2.62 2.06 30.00
C THR A 21 4.13 1.90 29.78
N LYS A 22 4.63 2.12 28.56
CA LYS A 22 6.07 2.04 28.29
C LYS A 22 6.89 3.13 28.96
N GLN A 23 6.34 4.34 29.09
CA GLN A 23 6.97 5.44 29.82
C GLN A 23 7.09 5.11 31.31
N VAL A 24 6.02 4.59 31.92
CA VAL A 24 5.99 4.19 33.33
C VAL A 24 6.95 3.02 33.60
N CYS A 25 7.02 2.02 32.71
CA CYS A 25 7.91 0.87 32.88
C CYS A 25 9.38 1.12 32.50
N GLY A 26 9.79 2.35 32.16
CA GLY A 26 11.17 2.68 31.77
C GLY A 26 11.68 2.02 30.48
N LYS A 27 10.81 1.34 29.73
CA LYS A 27 11.14 0.62 28.47
C LYS A 27 10.87 1.46 27.22
N PHE A 28 10.58 2.75 27.38
CA PHE A 28 10.36 3.65 26.25
C PHE A 28 11.68 4.04 25.61
N ARG A 29 12.07 3.32 24.55
CA ARG A 29 13.05 3.82 23.59
C ARG A 29 12.31 4.70 22.59
N SER A 30 12.59 6.01 22.60
CA SER A 30 12.18 6.89 21.50
C SER A 30 12.74 6.31 20.20
N ILE A 31 11.85 5.90 19.29
CA ILE A 31 12.27 5.60 17.92
C ILE A 31 12.55 6.97 17.32
N ALA A 32 13.80 7.41 17.39
CA ALA A 32 14.22 8.60 16.67
C ALA A 32 13.87 8.38 15.19
N THR A 33 12.98 9.20 14.65
CA THR A 33 12.72 9.23 13.22
C THR A 33 14.02 9.56 12.52
N ALA A 34 14.33 8.85 11.43
CA ALA A 34 15.55 9.09 10.68
C ALA A 34 15.59 10.58 10.30
N PRO A 35 16.69 11.30 10.61
CA PRO A 35 16.75 12.73 10.35
C PRO A 35 16.64 12.99 8.85
N ILE A 36 15.77 13.93 8.48
CA ILE A 36 15.59 14.36 7.09
C ILE A 36 16.35 15.66 6.85
N LYS A 37 16.65 15.99 5.59
CA LYS A 37 17.34 17.23 5.26
C LYS A 37 16.37 18.35 4.90
N ASN A 38 16.65 19.56 5.35
CA ASN A 38 16.02 20.76 4.78
C ASN A 38 16.60 21.06 3.37
N LYS A 39 16.12 22.12 2.72
CA LYS A 39 16.57 22.51 1.37
C LYS A 39 18.05 22.91 1.34
N GLU A 40 18.53 23.44 2.45
CA GLU A 40 19.91 23.88 2.68
C GLU A 40 20.83 22.69 3.03
N GLY A 41 20.31 21.46 3.08
CA GLY A 41 21.07 20.24 3.33
C GLY A 41 21.37 19.94 4.80
N GLN A 42 20.87 20.75 5.74
CA GLN A 42 20.98 20.58 7.18
C GLN A 42 20.02 19.49 7.69
N LEU A 43 20.43 18.78 8.75
CA LEU A 43 19.67 17.67 9.31
C LEU A 43 18.60 18.16 10.30
N LEU A 44 17.35 17.76 10.05
CA LEU A 44 16.19 17.97 10.90
C LEU A 44 15.92 16.71 11.73
N THR A 45 16.03 16.84 13.06
CA THR A 45 15.88 15.74 14.02
C THR A 45 14.58 15.81 14.83
N SER A 46 13.93 16.98 14.91
CA SER A 46 12.65 17.15 15.61
C SER A 46 11.46 16.72 14.78
N GLU A 47 10.54 15.93 15.33
CA GLU A 47 9.30 15.47 14.67
C GLU A 47 8.54 16.62 14.01
N THR A 48 8.34 17.73 14.73
CA THR A 48 7.67 18.93 14.22
C THR A 48 8.36 19.54 12.99
N ALA A 49 9.69 19.62 13.03
CA ALA A 49 10.48 20.13 11.90
C ALA A 49 10.44 19.15 10.72
N GLN A 50 10.43 17.85 11.00
CA GLN A 50 10.33 16.84 9.95
C GLN A 50 8.96 16.87 9.26
N GLU A 51 7.88 17.01 10.02
CA GLU A 51 6.52 17.15 9.50
C GLU A 51 6.37 18.43 8.67
N ALA A 52 6.85 19.58 9.18
CA ALA A 52 6.82 20.84 8.44
C ALA A 52 7.56 20.75 7.10
N ARG A 53 8.73 20.12 7.09
CA ARG A 53 9.52 19.88 5.87
C ARG A 53 8.81 18.96 4.88
N TRP A 54 8.07 17.95 5.36
CA TRP A 54 7.25 17.12 4.49
C TRP A 54 6.07 17.89 3.89
N THR A 55 5.38 18.69 4.70
CA THR A 55 4.28 19.55 4.23
C THR A 55 4.78 20.51 3.16
N GLU A 56 5.89 21.20 3.41
CA GLU A 56 6.54 22.09 2.44
C GLU A 56 6.85 21.34 1.13
N HIS A 57 7.53 20.19 1.20
CA HIS A 57 7.92 19.42 0.02
C HIS A 57 6.72 19.01 -0.86
N PHE A 58 5.63 18.53 -0.24
CA PHE A 58 4.45 18.12 -1.02
C PHE A 58 3.64 19.30 -1.52
N ASN A 59 3.59 20.41 -0.77
CA ASN A 59 2.94 21.63 -1.22
C ASN A 59 3.58 22.13 -2.53
N GLU A 60 4.91 22.16 -2.61
CA GLU A 60 5.64 22.58 -3.81
C GLU A 60 5.49 21.63 -5.01
N ILE A 61 5.40 20.33 -4.74
CA ILE A 61 5.29 19.33 -5.81
C ILE A 61 3.87 19.30 -6.38
N LEU A 62 2.86 19.37 -5.51
CA LEU A 62 1.47 19.08 -5.87
C LEU A 62 0.64 20.33 -6.15
N ASN A 63 0.96 21.48 -5.54
CA ASN A 63 0.17 22.71 -5.64
C ASN A 63 0.92 23.79 -6.42
N ARG A 64 1.44 23.42 -7.60
CA ARG A 64 2.12 24.38 -8.49
C ARG A 64 1.10 25.34 -9.11
N PRO A 65 1.44 26.62 -9.30
CA PRO A 65 0.59 27.54 -10.04
C PRO A 65 0.40 27.04 -11.48
N ALA A 66 -0.69 27.48 -12.11
CA ALA A 66 -0.91 27.23 -13.52
C ALA A 66 0.30 27.71 -14.34
N PRO A 67 0.71 26.98 -15.39
CA PRO A 67 1.81 27.40 -16.25
C PRO A 67 1.47 28.75 -16.91
N GLU A 68 2.46 29.65 -16.99
CA GLU A 68 2.30 30.98 -17.60
C GLU A 68 2.00 30.91 -19.11
N THR A 69 2.45 29.84 -19.75
CA THR A 69 2.23 29.59 -21.18
C THR A 69 1.15 28.53 -21.31
N GLU A 70 0.00 28.91 -21.85
CA GLU A 70 -1.01 27.94 -22.25
C GLU A 70 -0.44 27.04 -23.36
N PRO A 71 -0.61 25.71 -23.25
CA PRO A 71 -0.21 24.83 -24.34
C PRO A 71 -1.07 25.14 -25.57
N ASP A 72 -0.41 25.31 -26.72
CA ASP A 72 -1.09 25.39 -28.02
C ASP A 72 -1.64 24.01 -28.39
N ILE A 73 -2.90 23.76 -28.02
CA ILE A 73 -3.59 22.51 -28.30
C ILE A 73 -4.14 22.60 -29.72
N GLN A 74 -3.52 21.88 -30.65
CA GLN A 74 -4.01 21.77 -32.03
C GLN A 74 -5.41 21.16 -32.05
N GLU A 75 -6.30 21.74 -32.85
CA GLU A 75 -7.62 21.16 -33.10
C GLU A 75 -7.48 19.75 -33.68
N ALA A 76 -8.26 18.82 -33.17
CA ALA A 76 -8.26 17.46 -33.67
C ALA A 76 -8.79 17.46 -35.12
N GLU A 77 -8.12 16.74 -36.02
CA GLU A 77 -8.56 16.61 -37.43
C GLU A 77 -9.95 15.98 -37.58
N LYS A 78 -10.43 15.28 -36.54
CA LYS A 78 -11.72 14.59 -36.54
C LYS A 78 -12.40 14.76 -35.20
N ASP A 79 -13.67 15.14 -35.25
CA ASP A 79 -14.55 15.09 -34.09
C ASP A 79 -14.76 13.64 -33.66
N LEU A 80 -14.70 13.42 -32.35
CA LEU A 80 -15.09 12.16 -31.76
C LEU A 80 -16.62 12.13 -31.69
N ASP A 81 -17.21 10.97 -32.01
CA ASP A 81 -18.65 10.73 -31.86
C ASP A 81 -19.02 10.57 -30.38
N VAL A 82 -19.07 11.70 -29.67
CA VAL A 82 -19.37 11.78 -28.24
C VAL A 82 -20.58 12.68 -28.04
N ALA A 83 -21.50 12.25 -27.19
CA ALA A 83 -22.65 13.07 -26.82
C ALA A 83 -22.19 14.35 -26.10
N THR A 84 -22.57 15.50 -26.64
CA THR A 84 -22.30 16.84 -26.08
C THR A 84 -23.49 17.39 -25.30
N THR A 85 -24.54 16.59 -25.13
CA THR A 85 -25.73 16.94 -24.36
C THR A 85 -25.47 16.82 -22.86
N PRO A 86 -26.24 17.55 -22.01
CA PRO A 86 -26.17 17.38 -20.56
C PRO A 86 -26.42 15.92 -20.13
N PRO A 87 -25.79 15.47 -19.03
CA PRO A 87 -25.89 14.09 -18.57
C PRO A 87 -27.34 13.71 -18.23
N THR A 88 -27.78 12.55 -18.70
CA THR A 88 -29.15 12.07 -18.41
C THR A 88 -29.22 11.24 -17.12
N LYS A 89 -30.42 11.10 -16.55
CA LYS A 89 -30.64 10.25 -15.37
C LYS A 89 -30.20 8.81 -15.64
N GLU A 90 -30.50 8.29 -16.84
CA GLU A 90 -30.15 6.93 -17.26
C GLU A 90 -28.63 6.73 -17.38
N GLU A 91 -27.90 7.74 -17.86
CA GLU A 91 -26.44 7.72 -17.91
C GLU A 91 -25.83 7.65 -16.51
N ILE A 92 -26.34 8.47 -15.58
CA ILE A 92 -25.88 8.47 -14.20
C ILE A 92 -26.16 7.12 -13.53
N ILE A 93 -27.34 6.53 -13.75
CA ILE A 93 -27.67 5.18 -13.24
C ILE A 93 -26.68 4.13 -13.79
N ARG A 94 -26.36 4.18 -15.09
CA ARG A 94 -25.38 3.26 -15.70
C ARG A 94 -23.98 3.45 -15.09
N ALA A 95 -23.57 4.70 -14.90
CA ALA A 95 -22.28 5.04 -14.29
C ALA A 95 -22.19 4.49 -12.84
N ILE A 96 -23.22 4.72 -12.02
CA ILE A 96 -23.29 4.21 -10.64
C ILE A 96 -23.15 2.69 -10.59
N LYS A 97 -23.90 1.98 -11.45
CA LYS A 97 -23.84 0.51 -11.53
C LYS A 97 -22.44 0.00 -11.90
N SER A 98 -21.71 0.75 -12.73
CA SER A 98 -20.37 0.39 -13.20
C SER A 98 -19.24 0.60 -12.17
N LEU A 99 -19.49 1.35 -11.07
CA LEU A 99 -18.49 1.63 -10.05
C LEU A 99 -17.91 0.33 -9.45
N ARG A 100 -16.66 0.33 -8.99
CA ARG A 100 -16.07 -0.85 -8.33
C ARG A 100 -16.36 -0.82 -6.83
N ASN A 101 -16.78 -1.95 -6.29
CA ASN A 101 -16.97 -2.11 -4.85
C ASN A 101 -15.64 -2.19 -4.10
N ASN A 102 -15.67 -1.94 -2.80
CA ASN A 102 -14.56 -1.98 -1.84
C ASN A 102 -13.41 -1.03 -2.21
N LYS A 103 -13.76 0.12 -2.78
CA LYS A 103 -12.83 1.24 -2.98
C LYS A 103 -12.85 2.12 -1.74
N ALA A 104 -11.71 2.75 -1.45
CA ALA A 104 -11.63 3.70 -0.35
C ALA A 104 -12.52 4.91 -0.68
N PRO A 105 -13.36 5.36 0.27
CA PRO A 105 -14.18 6.55 0.07
C PRO A 105 -13.30 7.80 0.07
N GLY A 106 -13.86 8.90 -0.45
CA GLY A 106 -13.25 10.23 -0.36
C GLY A 106 -13.33 10.81 1.06
N PRO A 107 -12.98 12.09 1.22
CA PRO A 107 -13.11 12.82 2.49
C PRO A 107 -14.56 12.89 3.03
N ASP A 108 -15.53 12.72 2.13
CA ASP A 108 -16.97 12.68 2.40
C ASP A 108 -17.45 11.34 3.01
N PHE A 109 -16.58 10.34 3.06
CA PHE A 109 -16.88 8.97 3.52
C PHE A 109 -17.97 8.24 2.71
N LEU A 110 -18.31 8.73 1.51
CA LEU A 110 -19.30 8.10 0.65
C LEU A 110 -18.65 7.03 -0.23
N ASN A 111 -19.11 5.79 -0.11
CA ASN A 111 -18.59 4.65 -0.86
C ASN A 111 -19.50 4.26 -2.03
N ALA A 112 -18.95 3.51 -2.99
CA ALA A 112 -19.69 3.08 -4.18
C ALA A 112 -20.95 2.25 -3.82
N GLU A 113 -20.89 1.49 -2.73
CA GLU A 113 -22.00 0.65 -2.26
C GLU A 113 -23.22 1.46 -1.84
N LEU A 114 -23.01 2.67 -1.29
CA LEU A 114 -24.10 3.56 -0.89
C LEU A 114 -24.90 4.01 -2.12
N PHE A 115 -24.23 4.45 -3.18
CA PHE A 115 -24.91 4.86 -4.42
C PHE A 115 -25.57 3.66 -5.12
N LYS A 116 -25.02 2.46 -4.96
CA LYS A 116 -25.55 1.24 -5.58
C LYS A 116 -26.74 0.64 -4.84
N SER A 117 -27.04 1.05 -3.60
CA SER A 117 -28.19 0.51 -2.87
C SER A 117 -29.51 0.92 -3.52
N ASP A 118 -29.58 2.15 -4.03
CA ASP A 118 -30.70 2.67 -4.80
C ASP A 118 -30.20 3.60 -5.93
N PRO A 119 -29.83 3.03 -7.09
CA PRO A 119 -29.29 3.81 -8.21
C PRO A 119 -30.28 4.87 -8.76
N PRO A 120 -31.60 4.60 -8.89
CA PRO A 120 -32.57 5.62 -9.27
C PRO A 120 -32.59 6.84 -8.34
N LEU A 121 -32.64 6.62 -7.02
CA LEU A 121 -32.64 7.71 -6.04
C LEU A 121 -31.31 8.47 -6.04
N ALA A 122 -30.18 7.75 -6.08
CA ALA A 122 -28.87 8.36 -6.15
C ALA A 122 -28.70 9.23 -7.42
N ALA A 123 -29.20 8.76 -8.57
CA ALA A 123 -29.18 9.52 -9.80
C ALA A 123 -30.07 10.77 -9.75
N GLU A 124 -31.20 10.70 -9.05
CA GLU A 124 -32.07 11.86 -8.84
C GLU A 124 -31.40 12.95 -8.00
N ILE A 125 -30.67 12.56 -6.96
CA ILE A 125 -29.91 13.48 -6.11
C ILE A 125 -28.72 14.09 -6.87
N LEU A 126 -28.03 13.28 -7.69
CA LEU A 126 -26.82 13.72 -8.41
C LEU A 126 -27.11 14.54 -9.67
N LEU A 127 -28.25 14.34 -10.33
CA LEU A 127 -28.56 14.96 -11.62
C LEU A 127 -28.51 16.51 -11.58
N PRO A 128 -29.11 17.21 -10.59
CA PRO A 128 -29.01 18.67 -10.51
C PRO A 128 -27.58 19.16 -10.34
N LEU A 129 -26.77 18.47 -9.54
CA LEU A 129 -25.37 18.81 -9.30
C LEU A 129 -24.55 18.68 -10.59
N LEU A 130 -24.66 17.54 -11.27
CA LEU A 130 -23.93 17.26 -12.51
C LEU A 130 -24.36 18.18 -13.65
N THR A 131 -25.66 18.48 -13.76
CA THR A 131 -26.19 19.41 -14.76
C THR A 131 -25.72 20.83 -14.50
N THR A 132 -25.67 21.26 -13.23
CA THR A 132 -25.15 22.58 -12.86
C THR A 132 -23.68 22.70 -13.21
N ALA A 133 -22.87 21.69 -12.88
CA ALA A 133 -21.45 21.67 -13.22
C ALA A 133 -21.22 21.70 -14.74
N TRP A 134 -22.02 20.94 -15.51
CA TRP A 134 -21.97 20.91 -16.97
C TRP A 134 -22.28 22.27 -17.60
N ASN A 135 -23.38 22.91 -17.16
CA ASN A 135 -23.84 24.16 -17.76
C ASN A 135 -22.98 25.37 -17.37
N LYS A 136 -22.55 25.44 -16.11
CA LYS A 136 -21.71 26.54 -15.62
C LYS A 136 -20.24 26.36 -15.99
N LYS A 137 -19.83 25.15 -16.35
CA LYS A 137 -18.42 24.77 -16.55
C LYS A 137 -17.56 25.03 -15.30
N GLU A 138 -18.20 24.98 -14.12
CA GLU A 138 -17.59 25.17 -12.81
C GLU A 138 -17.79 23.89 -12.01
N ILE A 139 -16.71 23.35 -11.46
CA ILE A 139 -16.75 22.20 -10.53
C ILE A 139 -16.72 22.71 -9.09
N PRO A 140 -17.39 22.03 -8.14
CA PRO A 140 -17.28 22.36 -6.72
C PRO A 140 -15.82 22.35 -6.26
N GLU A 141 -15.43 23.30 -5.40
CA GLU A 141 -14.06 23.39 -4.90
C GLU A 141 -13.64 22.12 -4.15
N GLU A 142 -14.59 21.46 -3.49
CA GLU A 142 -14.38 20.20 -2.76
C GLU A 142 -13.90 19.07 -3.69
N TRP A 143 -14.19 19.13 -4.99
CA TRP A 143 -13.72 18.12 -5.96
C TRP A 143 -12.23 18.28 -6.28
N ASN A 144 -11.64 19.43 -5.97
CA ASN A 144 -10.21 19.68 -6.10
C ASN A 144 -9.40 19.17 -4.88
N GLU A 145 -10.07 18.70 -3.83
CA GLU A 145 -9.41 18.16 -2.65
C GLU A 145 -9.12 16.66 -2.80
N GLY A 146 -7.83 16.30 -2.76
CA GLY A 146 -7.36 14.92 -2.84
C GLY A 146 -6.56 14.50 -1.61
N VAL A 147 -7.03 13.50 -0.86
CA VAL A 147 -6.24 12.92 0.24
C VAL A 147 -5.31 11.83 -0.29
N ILE A 148 -4.01 12.10 -0.28
CA ILE A 148 -2.99 11.14 -0.72
C ILE A 148 -2.55 10.25 0.45
N ILE A 149 -2.98 8.98 0.41
CA ILE A 149 -2.50 7.95 1.34
C ILE A 149 -1.39 7.15 0.64
N LYS A 150 -0.15 7.27 1.14
CA LYS A 150 0.99 6.52 0.61
C LYS A 150 0.91 5.05 1.03
N ILE A 151 0.54 4.19 0.09
CA ILE A 151 0.56 2.73 0.26
C ILE A 151 1.84 2.19 -0.37
N PRO A 152 2.76 1.55 0.39
CA PRO A 152 3.94 0.92 -0.20
C PRO A 152 3.51 -0.24 -1.12
N LYS A 153 3.96 -0.22 -2.38
CA LYS A 153 3.72 -1.31 -3.34
C LYS A 153 4.34 -2.62 -2.82
N LYS A 154 3.74 -3.80 -3.04
CA LYS A 154 4.10 -5.03 -2.30
C LYS A 154 5.12 -5.96 -2.98
N GLU A 155 5.23 -5.94 -4.31
CA GLU A 155 5.78 -7.11 -5.04
C GLU A 155 7.26 -6.99 -5.45
N CYS A 156 7.77 -5.76 -5.61
CA CYS A 156 9.11 -5.52 -6.14
C CYS A 156 10.11 -5.01 -5.08
N TRP A 157 9.69 -4.91 -3.81
CA TRP A 157 10.54 -4.34 -2.78
C TRP A 157 11.52 -5.36 -2.22
N ARG A 158 12.70 -4.83 -1.91
CA ARG A 158 13.65 -5.44 -1.02
C ARG A 158 13.06 -5.39 0.39
N MET A 159 12.62 -6.54 0.89
CA MET A 159 12.25 -6.66 2.30
C MET A 159 13.53 -6.72 3.12
N ILE A 160 13.81 -5.69 3.90
CA ILE A 160 14.80 -5.78 4.98
C ILE A 160 14.07 -6.37 6.19
N GLU A 161 14.79 -7.05 7.08
CA GLU A 161 14.24 -7.60 8.32
C GLU A 161 13.46 -6.55 9.14
N SER A 162 13.93 -5.30 9.15
CA SER A 162 13.23 -4.16 9.76
C SER A 162 11.86 -3.89 9.14
N ASP A 163 11.72 -4.05 7.83
CA ASP A 163 10.46 -3.83 7.12
C ASP A 163 9.48 -4.97 7.39
N LEU A 164 9.99 -6.20 7.43
CA LEU A 164 9.22 -7.38 7.83
C LEU A 164 8.69 -7.22 9.26
N CYS A 165 9.53 -6.76 10.19
CA CYS A 165 9.13 -6.51 11.58
C CYS A 165 8.01 -5.45 11.67
N LYS A 166 8.12 -4.34 10.93
CA LYS A 166 7.08 -3.30 10.86
C LYS A 166 5.76 -3.85 10.28
N LEU A 167 5.84 -4.62 9.20
CA LEU A 167 4.67 -5.22 8.56
C LEU A 167 4.01 -6.30 9.42
N SER A 168 4.80 -7.14 10.10
CA SER A 168 4.31 -8.12 11.07
C SER A 168 3.62 -7.43 12.25
N SER A 169 4.23 -6.36 12.78
CA SER A 169 3.63 -5.56 13.86
C SER A 169 2.32 -4.90 13.44
N PHE A 170 2.26 -4.36 12.21
CA PHE A 170 1.03 -3.81 11.65
C PHE A 170 -0.04 -4.90 11.48
N HIS A 171 0.32 -6.05 10.93
CA HIS A 171 -0.58 -7.17 10.71
C HIS A 171 -1.23 -7.65 12.01
N THR A 172 -0.43 -7.96 13.03
CA THR A 172 -0.94 -8.44 14.33
C THR A 172 -1.74 -7.36 15.05
N LYS A 173 -1.33 -6.08 14.96
CA LYS A 173 -2.11 -4.97 15.54
C LYS A 173 -3.48 -4.82 14.88
N SER A 174 -3.55 -4.93 13.56
CA SER A 174 -4.80 -4.87 12.81
C SER A 174 -5.72 -6.04 13.17
N LEU A 175 -5.18 -7.27 13.26
CA LEU A 175 -5.94 -8.45 13.68
C LEU A 175 -6.48 -8.31 15.10
N ARG A 176 -5.68 -7.83 16.05
CA ARG A 176 -6.15 -7.57 17.42
C ARG A 176 -7.31 -6.57 17.45
N LYS A 177 -7.24 -5.52 16.63
CA LYS A 177 -8.32 -4.52 16.52
C LYS A 177 -9.60 -5.12 15.93
N ILE A 178 -9.48 -5.92 14.86
CA ILE A 178 -10.61 -6.59 14.20
C ILE A 178 -11.25 -7.61 15.16
N ALA A 179 -10.44 -8.42 15.84
CA ALA A 179 -10.89 -9.41 16.82
C ALA A 179 -11.33 -8.78 18.17
N ARG A 180 -11.31 -7.45 18.29
CA ARG A 180 -11.63 -6.69 19.51
C ARG A 180 -10.88 -7.17 20.76
N ILE A 181 -9.61 -7.53 20.57
CA ILE A 181 -8.72 -7.97 21.65
C ILE A 181 -7.96 -6.75 22.16
N PHE A 182 -8.37 -6.29 23.33
CA PHE A 182 -7.77 -5.17 24.04
C PHE A 182 -7.19 -5.65 25.37
N TRP A 183 -6.19 -4.92 25.88
CA TRP A 183 -5.74 -5.10 27.26
C TRP A 183 -6.96 -4.97 28.22
N PRO A 184 -7.08 -5.78 29.29
CA PRO A 184 -6.08 -6.70 29.88
C PRO A 184 -6.04 -8.10 29.27
N ARG A 185 -6.86 -8.40 28.26
CA ARG A 185 -6.89 -9.73 27.63
C ARG A 185 -5.60 -9.95 26.83
N TYR A 186 -4.75 -10.85 27.33
CA TYR A 186 -3.52 -11.27 26.67
C TYR A 186 -3.76 -12.49 25.79
N ILE A 187 -3.20 -12.47 24.58
CA ILE A 187 -3.16 -13.59 23.64
C ILE A 187 -1.82 -13.55 22.91
N SER A 188 -1.19 -14.71 22.70
CA SER A 188 0.05 -14.81 21.93
C SER A 188 -0.18 -14.38 20.47
N ASN A 189 0.91 -14.15 19.72
CA ASN A 189 0.76 -13.82 18.30
C ASN A 189 0.38 -15.07 17.49
N GLU A 190 0.83 -16.24 17.93
CA GLU A 190 0.51 -17.54 17.35
C GLU A 190 -0.99 -17.83 17.46
N ASP A 191 -1.56 -17.74 18.67
CA ASP A 191 -2.98 -18.00 18.91
C ASP A 191 -3.87 -16.96 18.19
N LEU A 192 -3.42 -15.70 18.13
CA LEU A 192 -4.13 -14.65 17.38
C LEU A 192 -4.23 -15.00 15.89
N LEU A 193 -3.13 -15.47 15.30
CA LEU A 193 -3.08 -15.84 13.89
C LEU A 193 -3.95 -17.07 13.63
N GLU A 194 -3.89 -18.08 14.50
CA GLU A 194 -4.73 -19.28 14.43
C GLU A 194 -6.23 -18.91 14.54
N GLN A 195 -6.60 -18.10 15.53
CA GLN A 195 -7.98 -17.63 15.74
C GLN A 195 -8.50 -16.86 14.51
N CYS A 196 -7.65 -16.05 13.86
CA CYS A 196 -8.02 -15.29 12.66
C CYS A 196 -7.85 -16.09 11.35
N GLN A 197 -7.43 -17.36 11.41
CA GLN A 197 -7.07 -18.18 10.25
C GLN A 197 -6.10 -17.46 9.30
N GLN A 198 -5.16 -16.71 9.88
CA GLN A 198 -4.15 -15.95 9.15
C GLN A 198 -2.79 -16.59 9.29
N GLU A 199 -1.96 -16.39 8.28
CA GLU A 199 -0.57 -16.80 8.31
C GLU A 199 0.35 -15.66 8.74
N THR A 200 1.59 -15.99 9.08
CA THR A 200 2.59 -14.96 9.34
C THR A 200 2.82 -14.09 8.12
N MET A 201 3.13 -12.82 8.34
CA MET A 201 3.40 -11.88 7.25
C MET A 201 4.56 -12.35 6.37
N GLU A 202 5.57 -12.97 6.96
CA GLU A 202 6.69 -13.60 6.26
C GLU A 202 6.23 -14.65 5.25
N THR A 203 5.39 -15.60 5.70
CA THR A 203 4.80 -16.65 4.85
C THR A 203 4.04 -16.04 3.68
N ILE A 204 3.20 -15.03 3.95
CA ILE A 204 2.41 -14.34 2.93
C ILE A 204 3.30 -13.67 1.88
N ILE A 205 4.40 -13.03 2.32
CA ILE A 205 5.33 -12.33 1.44
C ILE A 205 6.10 -13.33 0.57
N ILE A 206 6.68 -14.37 1.17
CA ILE A 206 7.39 -15.43 0.44
C ILE A 206 6.47 -16.01 -0.63
N ARG A 207 5.26 -16.44 -0.26
CA ARG A 207 4.30 -17.01 -1.22
C ARG A 207 3.99 -16.06 -2.37
N ARG A 208 3.70 -14.79 -2.08
CA ARG A 208 3.34 -13.81 -3.13
C ARG A 208 4.51 -13.55 -4.07
N ARG A 209 5.72 -13.37 -3.53
CA ARG A 209 6.93 -13.19 -4.34
C ARG A 209 7.17 -14.38 -5.25
N TRP A 210 7.09 -15.60 -4.74
CA TRP A 210 7.34 -16.79 -5.54
C TRP A 210 6.20 -17.14 -6.50
N ARG A 211 4.94 -16.77 -6.18
CA ARG A 211 3.82 -16.81 -7.13
C ARG A 211 4.06 -15.87 -8.31
N TRP A 212 4.53 -14.65 -8.03
CA TRP A 212 4.88 -13.67 -9.06
C TRP A 212 6.07 -14.14 -9.91
N ILE A 213 7.14 -14.65 -9.30
CA ILE A 213 8.30 -15.22 -10.01
C ILE A 213 7.84 -16.33 -10.95
N GLY A 214 7.03 -17.27 -10.47
CA GLY A 214 6.50 -18.34 -11.31
C GLY A 214 5.69 -17.80 -12.50
N HIS A 215 4.85 -16.79 -12.26
CA HIS A 215 4.10 -16.14 -13.34
C HIS A 215 5.03 -15.53 -14.39
N VAL A 216 6.10 -14.83 -13.96
CA VAL A 216 7.08 -14.22 -14.85
C VAL A 216 7.89 -15.28 -15.61
N LEU A 217 8.32 -16.36 -14.97
CA LEU A 217 9.11 -17.42 -15.60
C LEU A 217 8.33 -18.22 -16.66
N ARG A 218 6.99 -18.20 -16.59
CA ARG A 218 6.09 -18.82 -17.58
C ARG A 218 5.70 -17.90 -18.75
N LYS A 219 6.03 -16.60 -18.71
CA LYS A 219 5.83 -15.70 -19.86
C LYS A 219 6.79 -16.05 -21.00
N GLU A 220 6.52 -15.58 -22.20
CA GLU A 220 7.41 -15.71 -23.37
C GLU A 220 8.81 -15.15 -23.08
N GLN A 221 9.82 -15.63 -23.81
CA GLN A 221 11.24 -15.37 -23.51
C GLN A 221 11.62 -13.89 -23.67
N ASP A 222 11.00 -13.23 -24.63
CA ASP A 222 11.11 -11.82 -24.99
C ASP A 222 10.26 -10.89 -24.13
N ALA A 223 9.33 -11.43 -23.32
CA ALA A 223 8.50 -10.62 -22.45
C ALA A 223 9.36 -9.79 -21.48
N ILE A 224 9.17 -8.46 -21.51
CA ILE A 224 9.93 -7.48 -20.70
C ILE A 224 10.08 -7.91 -19.22
N PRO A 225 9.04 -8.39 -18.51
CA PRO A 225 9.18 -8.82 -17.12
C PRO A 225 10.16 -9.99 -16.94
N ARG A 226 10.20 -10.93 -17.90
CA ARG A 226 11.07 -12.11 -17.85
C ARG A 226 12.52 -11.74 -18.10
N VAL A 227 12.77 -10.85 -19.05
CA VAL A 227 14.09 -10.27 -19.32
C VAL A 227 14.58 -9.48 -18.10
N ALA A 228 13.74 -8.59 -17.55
CA ALA A 228 14.08 -7.75 -16.41
C ALA A 228 14.45 -8.56 -15.15
N VAL A 229 13.75 -9.67 -14.88
CA VAL A 229 14.06 -10.57 -13.75
C VAL A 229 15.40 -11.29 -13.92
N GLN A 230 15.96 -11.37 -15.12
CA GLN A 230 17.26 -12.01 -15.39
C GLN A 230 18.39 -11.00 -15.57
N TRP A 231 18.06 -9.79 -16.00
CA TRP A 231 19.03 -8.74 -16.27
C TRP A 231 19.83 -8.34 -15.02
N ARG A 232 21.14 -8.22 -15.20
CA ARG A 232 22.09 -7.78 -14.16
C ARG A 232 22.70 -6.46 -14.64
N PRO A 233 22.42 -5.33 -13.97
CA PRO A 233 23.04 -4.07 -14.35
C PRO A 233 24.55 -4.15 -14.12
N GLU A 234 25.31 -3.71 -15.11
CA GLU A 234 26.76 -3.62 -15.01
C GLU A 234 27.19 -2.46 -14.10
N GLY A 235 28.36 -2.60 -13.48
CA GLY A 235 28.98 -1.57 -12.65
C GLY A 235 28.80 -1.74 -11.14
N HIS A 236 29.38 -0.80 -10.39
CA HIS A 236 29.43 -0.82 -8.93
C HIS A 236 28.29 -0.01 -8.29
N ARG A 237 27.82 -0.47 -7.14
CA ARG A 237 26.80 0.27 -6.36
C ARG A 237 27.45 1.43 -5.61
N LYS A 238 26.85 2.63 -5.74
CA LYS A 238 27.26 3.82 -4.99
C LYS A 238 27.15 3.59 -3.48
N ARG A 239 28.07 4.20 -2.71
CA ARG A 239 28.13 4.17 -1.24
C ARG A 239 26.78 4.65 -0.65
N GLY A 240 26.29 3.98 0.39
CA GLY A 240 25.02 4.28 1.06
C GLY A 240 23.79 3.53 0.51
N ARG A 241 23.87 2.90 -0.67
CA ARG A 241 22.81 1.97 -1.11
C ARG A 241 22.85 0.68 -0.28
N PRO A 242 21.70 0.09 0.10
CA PRO A 242 21.78 -1.08 0.98
C PRO A 242 22.34 -2.30 0.22
N LYS A 243 23.04 -3.18 0.96
CA LYS A 243 23.87 -4.26 0.38
C LYS A 243 23.05 -5.41 -0.22
N THR A 244 21.90 -5.76 0.37
CA THR A 244 21.01 -6.81 -0.14
C THR A 244 20.19 -6.30 -1.33
N THR A 245 19.74 -7.15 -2.25
CA THR A 245 18.79 -6.76 -3.31
C THR A 245 17.69 -7.78 -3.41
N TRP A 246 16.56 -7.43 -4.02
CA TRP A 246 15.50 -8.39 -4.33
C TRP A 246 16.06 -9.68 -4.94
N ARG A 247 16.95 -9.57 -5.95
CA ARG A 247 17.63 -10.73 -6.55
C ARG A 247 18.43 -11.54 -5.54
N ARG A 248 19.22 -10.90 -4.67
CA ARG A 248 20.03 -11.59 -3.65
C ARG A 248 19.15 -12.31 -2.63
N THR A 249 18.00 -11.74 -2.29
CA THR A 249 17.01 -12.37 -1.42
C THR A 249 16.41 -13.62 -2.08
N VAL A 250 16.01 -13.51 -3.35
CA VAL A 250 15.48 -14.67 -4.11
C VAL A 250 16.54 -15.74 -4.31
N GLU A 251 17.78 -15.37 -4.63
CA GLU A 251 18.90 -16.29 -4.78
C GLU A 251 19.25 -16.99 -3.46
N ALA A 252 19.23 -16.27 -2.33
CA ALA A 252 19.43 -16.87 -1.02
C ALA A 252 18.31 -17.87 -0.67
N GLU A 253 17.05 -17.53 -0.93
CA GLU A 253 15.91 -18.43 -0.72
C GLU A 253 15.97 -19.65 -1.65
N ALA A 254 16.31 -19.47 -2.93
CA ALA A 254 16.52 -20.58 -3.85
C ALA A 254 17.64 -21.51 -3.35
N ALA A 255 18.75 -20.92 -2.87
CA ALA A 255 19.89 -21.65 -2.36
C ALA A 255 19.58 -22.46 -1.09
N THR A 256 18.66 -22.00 -0.23
CA THR A 256 18.21 -22.80 0.92
C THR A 256 17.55 -24.13 0.52
N MET A 257 16.98 -24.19 -0.69
CA MET A 257 16.40 -25.40 -1.27
C MET A 257 17.36 -26.11 -2.25
N GLY A 258 18.62 -25.68 -2.33
CA GLY A 258 19.60 -26.21 -3.28
C GLY A 258 19.28 -25.92 -4.75
N GLN A 259 18.42 -24.95 -5.03
CA GLN A 259 17.94 -24.67 -6.39
C GLN A 259 18.69 -23.51 -7.05
N SER A 260 18.96 -23.67 -8.35
CA SER A 260 19.50 -22.61 -9.20
C SER A 260 18.39 -21.93 -10.02
N TRP A 261 18.66 -20.75 -10.57
CA TRP A 261 17.74 -20.09 -11.52
C TRP A 261 17.41 -20.94 -12.75
N GLY A 262 18.34 -21.78 -13.20
CA GLY A 262 18.12 -22.71 -14.31
C GLY A 262 17.08 -23.76 -13.95
N THR A 263 17.23 -24.39 -12.78
CA THR A 263 16.30 -25.40 -12.29
C THR A 263 14.91 -24.81 -12.01
N LEU A 264 14.85 -23.61 -11.41
CA LEU A 264 13.59 -22.89 -11.18
C LEU A 264 12.83 -22.59 -12.47
N ARG A 265 13.53 -22.34 -13.59
CA ARG A 265 12.89 -22.09 -14.88
C ARG A 265 12.16 -23.33 -15.39
N MET A 266 12.74 -24.51 -15.20
CA MET A 266 12.11 -25.78 -15.58
C MET A 266 10.95 -26.10 -14.64
N LEU A 267 11.17 -26.02 -13.33
CA LEU A 267 10.15 -26.24 -12.30
C LEU A 267 8.95 -25.30 -12.45
N ALA A 268 9.17 -24.06 -12.89
CA ALA A 268 8.09 -23.09 -13.05
C ALA A 268 7.12 -23.43 -14.20
N GLN A 269 7.51 -24.26 -15.17
CA GLN A 269 6.62 -24.64 -16.29
C GLN A 269 5.46 -25.51 -15.80
N ASP A 270 5.75 -26.42 -14.87
CA ASP A 270 4.73 -27.22 -14.20
C ASP A 270 4.15 -26.42 -13.02
N ARG A 271 2.84 -26.18 -13.05
CA ARG A 271 2.14 -25.40 -12.02
C ARG A 271 2.06 -26.13 -10.69
N GLU A 272 1.93 -27.45 -10.69
CA GLU A 272 1.83 -28.24 -9.47
C GLU A 272 3.20 -28.38 -8.82
N GLN A 273 4.25 -28.72 -9.59
CA GLN A 273 5.62 -28.73 -9.07
C GLN A 273 6.03 -27.36 -8.52
N TRP A 274 5.63 -26.27 -9.18
CA TRP A 274 5.89 -24.93 -8.67
C TRP A 274 5.17 -24.64 -7.34
N LYS A 275 3.92 -25.10 -7.18
CA LYS A 275 3.18 -24.94 -5.92
C LYS A 275 3.85 -25.73 -4.80
N GLU A 276 4.24 -26.98 -5.06
CA GLU A 276 4.93 -27.84 -4.10
C GLU A 276 6.26 -27.24 -3.67
N PHE A 277 7.05 -26.73 -4.62
CA PHE A 277 8.29 -26.02 -4.33
C PHE A 277 8.07 -24.81 -3.40
N VAL A 278 7.05 -23.98 -3.69
CA VAL A 278 6.73 -22.81 -2.86
C VAL A 278 6.25 -23.23 -1.46
N ALA A 279 5.46 -24.30 -1.36
CA ALA A 279 5.03 -24.84 -0.07
C ALA A 279 6.22 -25.37 0.75
N ALA A 280 7.15 -26.09 0.11
CA ALA A 280 8.35 -26.61 0.75
C ALA A 280 9.27 -25.49 1.23
N LEU A 281 9.45 -24.43 0.42
CA LEU A 281 10.23 -23.24 0.80
C LEU A 281 9.65 -22.56 2.06
N ILE A 282 8.32 -22.41 2.11
CA ILE A 282 7.61 -21.86 3.28
C ILE A 282 7.81 -22.73 4.51
N ALA A 283 7.72 -24.05 4.36
CA ALA A 283 7.93 -25.00 5.46
C ALA A 283 9.37 -24.97 5.98
N TYR A 284 10.36 -24.78 5.10
CA TYR A 284 11.76 -24.66 5.47
C TYR A 284 12.04 -23.39 6.28
N GLY A 285 11.49 -22.24 5.85
CA GLY A 285 11.63 -20.97 6.57
C GLY A 285 11.12 -21.03 8.03
N LYS A 286 10.07 -21.82 8.30
CA LYS A 286 9.56 -22.03 9.67
C LYS A 286 10.52 -22.82 10.58
N LYS A 287 11.38 -23.68 10.02
CA LYS A 287 12.31 -24.52 10.80
C LYS A 287 13.56 -23.77 11.27
N GLY A 288 13.98 -22.73 10.54
CA GLY A 288 15.18 -21.93 10.86
C GLY A 288 14.96 -20.77 11.84
N SER A 289 13.73 -20.55 12.32
CA SER A 289 13.36 -19.43 13.20
C SER A 289 13.21 -19.83 14.69
N LYS A 290 13.84 -20.93 15.10
CA LYS A 290 13.98 -21.30 16.53
C LYS A 290 15.27 -20.75 17.10
#